data_AF-A0A9D2S350-F1
#
_entry.id   AF-A0A9D2S350-F1
#
_cell.length_a   1.000
_cell.length_b   1.000
_cell.length_c   1.000
_cell.angle_alpha   90.00
_cell.angle_beta   90.00
_cell.angle_gamma   90.00
#
_symmetry.space_group_name_H-M   'P 1'
#
loop_
_entity.id
_entity.type
_entity.pdbx_description
1 polymer ?
#
loop_
_entity_poly.entity_id
_entity_poly.type
_entity_poly.pdbx_seq_one_letter_code
_entity_poly.pdbx_strand_id
1 'polypeptide(L)' 'MPNGIYIQAEYHGQLIRKIVCNQEERWFIGNDSTVTYPTLAACEQAVDRATSAGNGKA' A
#
# COMPACT_ATOMS: atom_id res chain seq x y z
N MET A 1 -22.78 -2.14 4.13
CA MET A 1 -21.35 -1.82 4.36
C MET A 1 -20.57 -3.00 3.81
N PRO A 2 -19.71 -2.86 2.80
CA PRO A 2 -18.92 -4.01 2.37
C PRO A 2 -17.93 -4.29 3.50
N ASN A 3 -18.08 -5.47 4.10
CA ASN A 3 -17.35 -5.92 5.28
C ASN A 3 -15.88 -6.12 4.93
N GLY A 4 -15.11 -5.04 4.91
CA GLY A 4 -13.68 -5.08 4.69
C GLY A 4 -12.92 -5.04 5.99
N ILE A 5 -11.96 -5.95 6.15
CA ILE A 5 -10.95 -5.84 7.20
C ILE A 5 -9.95 -4.77 6.73
N TYR A 6 -9.83 -3.70 7.52
CA TYR A 6 -8.87 -2.63 7.31
C TYR A 6 -7.66 -2.86 8.20
N ILE A 7 -6.51 -3.20 7.60
CA ILE A 7 -5.23 -3.26 8.32
C ILE A 7 -4.43 -2.03 7.92
N GLN A 8 -3.80 -1.39 8.91
CA GLN A 8 -2.90 -0.27 8.71
C GLN A 8 -1.53 -0.62 9.30
N ALA A 9 -0.48 -0.43 8.53
CA ALA A 9 0.91 -0.58 8.95
C ALA A 9 1.76 0.54 8.37
N GLU A 10 2.98 0.71 8.87
CA GLU A 10 3.95 1.64 8.33
C GLU A 10 5.12 0.86 7.74
N TYR A 11 5.59 1.28 6.56
CA TYR A 11 6.72 0.70 5.85
C TYR A 11 7.59 1.82 5.28
N HIS A 12 8.86 1.91 5.71
CA HIS A 12 9.77 3.01 5.34
C HIS A 12 9.20 4.42 5.57
N GLY A 13 8.44 4.63 6.65
CA GLY A 13 7.78 5.91 6.94
C GLY A 13 6.56 6.21 6.04
N GLN A 14 6.19 5.29 5.16
CA GLN A 14 4.96 5.35 4.37
C GLN A 14 3.88 4.52 5.04
N LEU A 15 2.69 5.08 5.12
CA LEU A 15 1.52 4.34 5.56
C LEU A 15 1.14 3.33 4.46
N ILE A 16 0.91 2.07 4.82
CA ILE A 16 0.35 1.05 3.94
C ILE A 16 -0.93 0.50 4.56
N ARG A 17 -1.91 0.18 3.70
CA ARG A 17 -3.21 -0.30 4.14
C ARG A 17 -3.69 -1.46 3.30
N LYS A 18 -4.48 -2.33 3.93
CA LYS A 18 -5.11 -3.48 3.32
C LYS A 18 -6.62 -3.36 3.38
N ILE A 19 -7.29 -3.69 2.29
CA ILE A 19 -8.72 -3.97 2.23
C ILE A 19 -8.91 -5.40 1.76
N VAL A 20 -9.72 -6.16 2.49
CA VAL A 20 -10.23 -7.46 2.02
C VAL A 20 -11.68 -7.27 1.62
N CYS A 21 -12.05 -7.50 0.36
CA CYS A 21 -13.44 -7.42 -0.08
C CYS A 21 -13.74 -8.63 -0.97
N ASN A 22 -14.85 -9.32 -0.72
CA ASN A 22 -15.24 -10.50 -1.50
C ASN A 22 -14.13 -11.56 -1.62
N GLN A 23 -13.39 -11.81 -0.53
CA GLN A 23 -12.22 -12.71 -0.49
C GLN A 23 -11.00 -12.24 -1.32
N GLU A 24 -11.07 -11.07 -1.96
CA GLU A 24 -9.92 -10.45 -2.61
C GLU A 24 -9.18 -9.53 -1.65
N GLU A 25 -7.86 -9.68 -1.63
CA GLU A 25 -6.95 -8.81 -0.91
C GLU A 25 -6.41 -7.72 -1.83
N ARG A 26 -6.45 -6.47 -1.37
CA ARG A 26 -5.81 -5.34 -2.04
C ARG A 26 -5.09 -4.45 -1.04
N TRP A 27 -3.90 -4.03 -1.41
CA TRP A 27 -3.06 -3.11 -0.64
C TRP A 27 -2.99 -1.75 -1.31
N PHE A 28 -2.78 -0.69 -0.55
CA PHE A 28 -2.59 0.67 -1.08
C PHE A 28 -1.72 1.49 -0.13
N ILE A 29 -1.12 2.55 -0.66
CA ILE A 29 -0.20 3.42 0.07
C ILE A 29 -0.99 4.66 0.52
N GLY A 30 -0.88 5.01 1.80
CA GLY A 30 -1.51 6.20 2.36
C GLY A 30 -3.02 6.09 2.53
N ASN A 31 -3.68 7.21 2.28
CA ASN A 31 -5.13 7.32 2.28
C ASN A 31 -5.75 7.09 0.90
N ASP A 32 -4.93 6.98 -0.14
CA ASP A 32 -5.39 6.93 -1.52
C ASP A 32 -5.61 5.48 -1.96
N SER A 33 -6.87 5.10 -2.13
CA SER A 33 -7.28 3.77 -2.61
C SER A 33 -7.47 3.71 -4.13
N THR A 34 -7.10 4.76 -4.88
CA THR A 34 -7.19 4.75 -6.35
C THR A 34 -6.19 3.81 -6.99
N VAL A 35 -5.02 3.63 -6.37
CA VAL A 35 -3.99 2.69 -6.80
C VAL A 35 -3.90 1.55 -5.79
N THR A 36 -4.19 0.33 -6.25
CA THR A 36 -4.13 -0.86 -5.41
C THR A 36 -3.15 -1.90 -5.93
N TYR A 37 -2.49 -2.59 -5.00
CA TYR A 37 -1.55 -3.68 -5.24
C TYR A 37 -2.17 -5.02 -4.82
N PRO A 38 -1.95 -6.11 -5.57
CA PRO A 38 -2.55 -7.41 -5.29
C PRO A 38 -1.94 -8.12 -4.06
N THR A 39 -0.75 -7.71 -3.62
CA THR A 39 -0.03 -8.32 -2.50
C THR A 39 0.72 -7.26 -1.70
N LEU A 40 1.06 -7.58 -0.45
CA LEU A 40 1.91 -6.74 0.39
C LEU A 40 3.26 -6.47 -0.28
N ALA A 41 3.92 -7.50 -0.81
CA ALA A 41 5.22 -7.37 -1.46
C ALA A 41 5.19 -6.42 -2.67
N ALA A 42 4.11 -6.42 -3.45
CA ALA A 42 3.94 -5.48 -4.56
C ALA A 42 3.76 -4.03 -4.07
N CYS A 43 3.07 -3.84 -2.94
CA CYS A 43 2.92 -2.55 -2.29
C CYS A 43 4.26 -2.04 -1.72
N GLU A 44 4.99 -2.90 -1.02
CA GLU A 44 6.32 -2.61 -0.46
C GLU A 44 7.31 -2.24 -1.56
N GLN A 45 7.37 -3.00 -2.67
CA GLN A 45 8.22 -2.65 -3.81
C GLN A 45 7.87 -1.29 -4.42
N ALA A 46 6.60 -0.89 -4.41
CA ALA A 46 6.21 0.43 -4.90
C ALA A 46 6.69 1.54 -3.94
N VAL A 47 6.62 1.30 -2.62
CA VAL A 47 7.23 2.18 -1.61
C VAL A 47 8.74 2.25 -1.81
N ASP A 48 9.42 1.12 -1.98
CA ASP A 48 10.88 1.08 -2.19
C ASP A 48 11.30 1.87 -3.41
N ARG A 49 10.55 1.75 -4.52
CA ARG A 49 10.80 2.54 -5.74
C ARG A 49 10.58 4.04 -5.49
N ALA A 50 9.54 4.42 -4.76
CA ALA A 50 9.25 5.82 -4.44
C ALA A 50 10.34 6.42 -3.53
N THR A 51 10.76 5.69 -2.50
CA THR A 51 11.82 6.09 -1.57
C THR A 51 13.18 6.16 -2.28
N SER A 52 13.48 5.18 -3.14
CA SER A 52 14.74 5.15 -3.92
C SER A 52 14.78 6.26 -4.97
N ALA A 53 13.64 6.60 -5.60
CA ALA A 53 13.54 7.72 -6.53
C ALA A 53 13.69 9.09 -5.82
N GLY A 54 13.29 9.18 -4.55
CA GLY A 54 13.51 10.37 -3.72
C GLY A 54 14.99 10.60 -3.37
N ASN A 55 15.79 9.54 -3.27
CA ASN A 55 17.22 9.61 -2.96
C ASN A 55 18.13 9.95 -4.16
N GLY A 56 17.54 10.22 -5.33
CA GLY A 56 18.25 10.55 -6.57
C GLY A 56 18.03 11.98 -7.08
N LYS A 57 17.48 12.90 -6.28
CA LYS A 57 17.17 14.25 -6.73
C LYS A 57 17.75 15.33 -5.79
N ALA A 58 18.88 15.89 -6.25
CA ALA A 58 19.59 17.10 -5.79
C ALA A 58 20.34 17.02 -4.45
#